data_AF-A0A2P1P830-F1
#
_entry.id   AF-A0A2P1P830-F1
#
_cell.length_a   1.000
_cell.length_b   1.000
_cell.length_c   1.000
_cell.angle_alpha   90.00
_cell.angle_beta   90.00
_cell.angle_gamma   90.00
#
_symmetry.space_group_name_H-M   'P 1'
#
loop_
_entity.id
_entity.type
_entity.pdbx_description
1 polymer ?
#
loop_
_entity_poly.entity_id
_entity_poly.type
_entity_poly.pdbx_seq_one_letter_code
_entity_poly.pdbx_strand_id
1 'polypeptide(L)'
;MFYLIFLFSLLNYVSVAEPYNNILDVKDFVKSVTDGNEVAIKYLKQNPENFKFFQEQYELKKPSKMPYSEKPLIPKVMHHIWDGDLTPLYAHYLNECKVLHPDWEFKIWGAKDIADLKLEYQNLYDKARNYPGRSDIARYEILYRFGGVYRDIDVKCLRPIDDLNHKYDFFAPIEFPMTDWQGVLNNGIIAARPKHPILKSTLDVISKNSEQYWEEFDQGNAKIDLYQNIVAKVSMLPLTDGFKQQSQSGDKSVALPASYFWGLGQVKYHSFFTGLRYMISKDSSEVISAFNSIKPETLMNHNYSKQEIFVSNFDYATNMHDPQLKRFFRSLSKADQRIIKSFKQAYDSVKPSYVNWNKKNKIPEVLYFLVFDDKEKEKLEENLPNWKVLNADLEIQIWDKKRLGDNFKELDISIPKDLEECFRFFVGLKILEKFGGNYADFRAYPRKPLFELSNKYNFYAGLMPLTKLNSQVLFSQKLIGASPNHPIISKTLATTDLKDLSLLEEINAKLVRQAHTNLYLYDEVSARNIILPAVYFEPLAKLEKDSFWDRAYRFIFRIPRAFSKLTDFVVVE
;
A
#
# COMPACT_ATOMS: atom_id res chain seq x y z
N MET A 1 -14.61 11.41 -49.72
CA MET A 1 -13.44 10.98 -48.91
C MET A 1 -13.27 11.74 -47.59
N PHE A 2 -13.96 12.86 -47.36
CA PHE A 2 -13.92 13.62 -46.09
C PHE A 2 -15.00 13.23 -45.06
N TYR A 3 -16.01 12.44 -45.44
CA TYR A 3 -17.08 11.99 -44.53
C TYR A 3 -16.82 10.65 -43.83
N LEU A 4 -15.81 9.88 -44.29
CA LEU A 4 -15.42 8.59 -43.67
C LEU A 4 -14.42 8.75 -42.51
N ILE A 5 -13.72 9.88 -42.43
CA ILE A 5 -12.76 10.18 -41.35
C ILE A 5 -13.47 10.76 -40.12
N PHE A 6 -14.65 11.35 -40.30
CA PHE A 6 -15.47 11.88 -39.19
C PHE A 6 -16.26 10.77 -38.45
N LEU A 7 -16.55 9.66 -39.12
CA LEU A 7 -17.18 8.48 -38.49
C LEU A 7 -16.20 7.65 -37.66
N PHE A 8 -14.90 7.70 -37.96
CA PHE A 8 -13.86 7.04 -37.15
C PHE A 8 -13.44 7.84 -35.90
N SER A 9 -13.76 9.13 -35.83
CA SER A 9 -13.44 9.99 -34.67
C SER A 9 -14.57 10.06 -33.62
N LEU A 10 -15.79 9.61 -33.97
CA LEU A 10 -16.91 9.48 -33.02
C LEU A 10 -17.06 8.07 -32.42
N LEU A 11 -16.35 7.06 -32.95
CA LEU A 11 -16.34 5.70 -32.38
C LEU A 11 -15.29 5.49 -31.28
N ASN A 12 -14.41 6.48 -31.02
CA ASN A 12 -13.40 6.43 -29.96
C ASN A 12 -13.72 7.28 -28.71
N TYR A 13 -14.92 7.85 -28.64
CA TYR A 13 -15.42 8.57 -27.45
C TYR A 13 -16.62 7.89 -26.78
N VAL A 14 -16.78 6.59 -27.04
CA VAL A 14 -17.45 5.68 -26.13
C VAL A 14 -16.49 4.52 -25.91
N SER A 15 -15.42 4.76 -25.14
CA SER A 15 -14.88 3.69 -24.32
C SER A 15 -15.97 3.35 -23.32
N VAL A 16 -16.93 2.52 -23.73
CA VAL A 16 -17.53 1.59 -22.79
C VAL A 16 -16.31 0.81 -22.32
N ALA A 17 -15.86 1.07 -21.10
CA ALA A 17 -14.94 0.15 -20.46
C ALA A 17 -15.60 -1.22 -20.63
N GLU A 18 -15.02 -2.10 -21.45
CA GLU A 18 -15.37 -3.52 -21.33
C GLU A 18 -15.14 -3.81 -19.86
N PRO A 19 -16.20 -4.15 -19.10
CA PRO A 19 -16.01 -4.32 -17.69
C PRO A 19 -14.99 -5.45 -17.56
N TYR A 20 -14.00 -5.28 -16.68
CA TYR A 20 -13.03 -6.32 -16.33
C TYR A 20 -13.81 -7.50 -15.69
N ASN A 21 -14.58 -8.22 -16.50
CA ASN A 21 -15.56 -9.23 -16.13
C ASN A 21 -14.89 -10.59 -16.21
N ASN A 22 -13.98 -10.88 -15.29
CA ASN A 22 -13.63 -12.24 -14.91
C ASN A 22 -12.72 -12.21 -13.68
N ILE A 23 -13.34 -12.34 -12.51
CA ILE A 23 -12.61 -12.74 -11.30
C ILE A 23 -11.87 -14.05 -11.60
N LEU A 24 -10.55 -14.03 -11.50
CA LEU A 24 -9.71 -15.18 -11.82
C LEU A 24 -9.80 -16.22 -10.72
N ASP A 25 -9.83 -17.50 -11.09
CA ASP A 25 -9.63 -18.60 -10.15
C ASP A 25 -8.19 -18.60 -9.61
N VAL A 26 -8.01 -18.96 -8.34
CA VAL A 26 -6.68 -19.35 -7.84
C VAL A 26 -6.24 -20.66 -8.47
N LYS A 27 -4.98 -20.71 -8.90
CA LYS A 27 -4.37 -21.90 -9.52
C LYS A 27 -4.00 -22.98 -8.51
N ASP A 28 -3.58 -22.56 -7.32
CA ASP A 28 -3.17 -23.42 -6.22
C ASP A 28 -3.72 -22.83 -4.93
N PHE A 29 -4.69 -23.53 -4.34
CA PHE A 29 -5.38 -23.10 -3.13
C PHE A 29 -4.42 -22.98 -1.93
N VAL A 30 -3.52 -23.96 -1.75
CA VAL A 30 -2.55 -23.94 -0.63
C VAL A 30 -1.63 -22.73 -0.79
N LYS A 31 -1.09 -22.53 -2.00
CA LYS A 31 -0.24 -21.38 -2.28
C LYS A 31 -1.00 -20.06 -2.14
N SER A 32 -2.27 -20.00 -2.52
CA SER A 32 -3.10 -18.80 -2.36
C SER A 32 -3.36 -18.44 -0.88
N VAL A 33 -3.42 -19.43 0.02
CA VAL A 33 -3.65 -19.21 1.46
C VAL A 33 -2.33 -18.98 2.24
N THR A 34 -1.19 -19.39 1.68
CA THR A 34 0.11 -19.38 2.39
C THR A 34 1.20 -18.55 1.73
N ASP A 35 0.97 -18.09 0.50
CA ASP A 35 1.99 -17.60 -0.43
C ASP A 35 3.14 -18.60 -0.68
N GLY A 36 2.91 -19.89 -0.43
CA GLY A 36 3.93 -20.94 -0.50
C GLY A 36 4.90 -20.96 0.68
N ASN A 37 4.64 -20.20 1.75
CA ASN A 37 5.48 -20.16 2.94
C ASN A 37 5.39 -21.48 3.73
N GLU A 38 6.53 -22.15 3.96
CA GLU A 38 6.56 -23.45 4.63
C GLU A 38 6.05 -23.42 6.07
N VAL A 39 6.29 -22.31 6.79
CA VAL A 39 5.81 -22.15 8.17
C VAL A 39 4.29 -21.97 8.18
N ALA A 40 3.76 -21.18 7.25
CA ALA A 40 2.33 -21.03 7.03
C ALA A 40 1.64 -22.36 6.69
N ILE A 41 2.25 -23.16 5.79
CA ILE A 41 1.78 -24.50 5.45
C ILE A 41 1.79 -25.41 6.68
N LYS A 42 2.83 -25.32 7.53
CA LYS A 42 2.90 -26.09 8.77
C LYS A 42 1.81 -25.69 9.75
N TYR A 43 1.47 -24.40 9.83
CA TYR A 43 0.32 -23.93 10.61
C TYR A 43 -0.98 -24.50 10.06
N LEU A 44 -1.27 -24.42 8.76
CA LEU A 44 -2.49 -25.02 8.20
C LEU A 44 -2.66 -26.51 8.53
N LYS A 45 -1.55 -27.25 8.62
CA LYS A 45 -1.57 -28.69 8.94
C LYS A 45 -1.96 -29.02 10.38
N GLN A 46 -1.98 -28.07 11.33
CA GLN A 46 -2.40 -28.37 12.71
C GLN A 46 -3.91 -28.31 12.89
N ASN A 47 -4.66 -27.67 11.96
CA ASN A 47 -6.11 -27.76 11.85
C ASN A 47 -6.57 -28.18 10.43
N PRO A 48 -6.33 -29.44 10.04
CA PRO A 48 -6.56 -29.89 8.67
C PRO A 48 -8.04 -29.91 8.28
N GLU A 49 -8.97 -30.00 9.25
CA GLU A 49 -10.40 -30.12 8.97
C GLU A 49 -10.99 -28.85 8.38
N ASN A 50 -10.77 -27.70 9.01
CA ASN A 50 -11.27 -26.42 8.49
C ASN A 50 -10.66 -26.09 7.13
N PHE A 51 -9.35 -26.29 7.00
CA PHE A 51 -8.66 -26.02 5.76
C PHE A 51 -9.17 -26.89 4.61
N LYS A 52 -9.31 -28.20 4.84
CA LYS A 52 -9.85 -29.14 3.84
C LYS A 52 -11.28 -28.76 3.47
N PHE A 53 -12.12 -28.42 4.44
CA PHE A 53 -13.48 -27.96 4.20
C PHE A 53 -13.51 -26.72 3.29
N PHE A 54 -12.73 -25.68 3.59
CA PHE A 54 -12.69 -24.49 2.74
C PHE A 54 -12.15 -24.78 1.34
N GLN A 55 -11.14 -25.63 1.22
CA GLN A 55 -10.61 -26.04 -0.07
C GLN A 55 -11.69 -26.73 -0.92
N GLU A 56 -12.43 -27.67 -0.33
CA GLU A 56 -13.52 -28.36 -1.02
C GLU A 56 -14.65 -27.40 -1.43
N GLN A 57 -15.06 -26.50 -0.52
CA GLN A 57 -16.09 -25.51 -0.83
C GLN A 57 -15.65 -24.56 -1.96
N TYR A 58 -14.40 -24.08 -1.92
CA TYR A 58 -13.86 -23.23 -2.96
C TYR A 58 -13.76 -23.98 -4.30
N GLU A 59 -13.23 -25.19 -4.34
CA GLU A 59 -13.09 -25.92 -5.61
C GLU A 59 -14.45 -26.24 -6.26
N LEU A 60 -15.50 -26.45 -5.46
CA LEU A 60 -16.86 -26.60 -5.96
C LEU A 60 -17.42 -25.29 -6.52
N LYS A 61 -17.10 -24.16 -5.88
CA LYS A 61 -17.76 -22.87 -6.08
C LYS A 61 -16.84 -21.76 -6.59
N LYS A 62 -15.67 -22.06 -7.14
CA LYS A 62 -14.74 -21.04 -7.64
C LYS A 62 -15.34 -20.22 -8.79
N PRO A 63 -14.86 -18.97 -9.02
CA PRO A 63 -15.52 -18.03 -9.92
C PRO A 63 -15.85 -18.57 -11.31
N SER A 64 -14.97 -19.40 -11.90
CA SER A 64 -15.19 -20.01 -13.21
C SER A 64 -16.36 -21.01 -13.28
N LYS A 65 -16.74 -21.62 -12.14
CA LYS A 65 -17.83 -22.60 -12.06
C LYS A 65 -19.18 -21.99 -11.73
N MET A 66 -19.19 -20.80 -11.13
CA MET A 66 -20.41 -20.20 -10.63
C MET A 66 -21.17 -19.45 -11.72
N PRO A 67 -22.48 -19.73 -11.90
CA PRO A 67 -23.29 -19.05 -12.89
C PRO A 67 -23.43 -17.57 -12.53
N TYR A 68 -23.29 -16.73 -13.54
CA TYR A 68 -23.54 -15.29 -13.41
C TYR A 68 -25.05 -15.04 -13.41
N SER A 69 -25.54 -14.28 -12.43
CA SER A 69 -26.93 -13.82 -12.36
C SER A 69 -27.06 -12.46 -13.05
N GLU A 70 -28.11 -12.24 -13.86
CA GLU A 70 -28.35 -10.94 -14.50
C GLU A 70 -28.50 -9.80 -13.48
N LYS A 71 -29.14 -10.09 -12.34
CA LYS A 71 -29.25 -9.17 -11.22
C LYS A 71 -28.27 -9.56 -10.13
N PRO A 72 -27.62 -8.59 -9.45
CA PRO A 72 -26.73 -8.88 -8.35
C PRO A 72 -27.51 -9.55 -7.22
N LEU A 73 -26.96 -10.65 -6.71
CA LEU A 73 -27.51 -11.40 -5.57
C LEU A 73 -27.22 -10.67 -4.25
N ILE A 74 -26.09 -9.96 -4.20
CA ILE A 74 -25.67 -9.12 -3.08
C ILE A 74 -25.87 -7.64 -3.48
N PRO A 75 -26.61 -6.85 -2.68
CA PRO A 75 -26.81 -5.43 -2.95
C PRO A 75 -25.50 -4.65 -3.17
N LYS A 76 -25.50 -3.69 -4.11
CA LYS A 76 -24.34 -2.81 -4.41
C LYS A 76 -24.21 -1.68 -3.38
N VAL A 77 -24.06 -2.05 -2.11
CA VAL A 77 -23.79 -1.13 -1.00
C VAL A 77 -22.57 -1.61 -0.22
N MET A 78 -21.60 -0.71 -0.03
CA MET A 78 -20.46 -0.93 0.85
C MET A 78 -20.70 -0.27 2.21
N HIS A 79 -20.62 -1.07 3.27
CA HIS A 79 -20.79 -0.63 4.65
C HIS A 79 -19.44 -0.53 5.37
N HIS A 80 -19.26 0.54 6.13
CA HIS A 80 -18.12 0.80 6.99
C HIS A 80 -18.61 1.21 8.37
N ILE A 81 -17.90 0.84 9.43
CA ILE A 81 -18.18 1.31 10.79
C ILE A 81 -17.01 2.20 11.22
N TRP A 82 -17.30 3.48 11.40
CA TRP A 82 -16.31 4.47 11.82
C TRP A 82 -17.01 5.60 12.57
N ASP A 83 -16.49 5.92 13.75
CA ASP A 83 -17.00 7.02 14.56
C ASP A 83 -16.04 8.22 14.47
N GLY A 84 -16.62 9.40 14.24
CA GLY A 84 -15.87 10.63 14.01
C GLY A 84 -15.31 10.78 12.58
N ASP A 85 -14.36 11.69 12.43
CA ASP A 85 -13.77 12.01 11.12
C ASP A 85 -12.81 10.92 10.65
N LEU A 86 -12.85 10.60 9.35
CA LEU A 86 -11.87 9.72 8.74
C LEU A 86 -10.49 10.39 8.74
N THR A 87 -9.46 9.61 9.10
CA THR A 87 -8.07 10.04 8.87
C THR A 87 -7.83 10.16 7.36
N PRO A 88 -6.86 10.98 6.91
CA PRO A 88 -6.57 11.11 5.47
C PRO A 88 -6.27 9.77 4.79
N LEU A 89 -5.59 8.85 5.49
CA LEU A 89 -5.33 7.49 4.99
C LEU A 89 -6.62 6.74 4.65
N TYR A 90 -7.58 6.75 5.56
CA TYR A 90 -8.83 6.01 5.42
C TYR A 90 -9.81 6.71 4.46
N ALA A 91 -9.78 8.04 4.42
CA ALA A 91 -10.51 8.82 3.42
C ALA A 91 -10.00 8.51 1.99
N HIS A 92 -8.68 8.42 1.81
CA HIS A 92 -8.06 8.02 0.56
C HIS A 92 -8.53 6.64 0.11
N TYR A 93 -8.45 5.62 0.97
CA TYR A 93 -8.94 4.27 0.63
C TYR A 93 -10.43 4.24 0.25
N LEU A 94 -11.26 5.00 0.97
CA LEU A 94 -12.67 5.09 0.65
C LEU A 94 -12.90 5.71 -0.73
N ASN A 95 -12.15 6.75 -1.09
CA ASN A 95 -12.26 7.42 -2.39
C ASN A 95 -11.76 6.53 -3.53
N GLU A 96 -10.61 5.86 -3.37
CA GLU A 96 -10.12 4.89 -4.37
C GLU A 96 -11.16 3.78 -4.61
N CYS A 97 -11.78 3.26 -3.54
CA CYS A 97 -12.85 2.28 -3.67
C CYS A 97 -14.07 2.83 -4.42
N LYS A 98 -14.47 4.09 -4.22
CA LYS A 98 -15.58 4.74 -4.94
C LYS A 98 -15.29 4.89 -6.43
N VAL A 99 -14.05 5.25 -6.79
CA VAL A 99 -13.63 5.35 -8.19
C VAL A 99 -13.78 3.99 -8.90
N LEU A 100 -13.47 2.89 -8.20
CA LEU A 100 -13.62 1.53 -8.74
C LEU A 100 -15.07 1.01 -8.76
N HIS A 101 -15.98 1.65 -8.02
CA HIS A 101 -17.37 1.21 -7.85
C HIS A 101 -18.33 2.40 -7.98
N PRO A 102 -18.39 3.06 -9.15
CA PRO A 102 -19.09 4.35 -9.32
C PRO A 102 -20.61 4.26 -9.15
N ASP A 103 -21.21 3.07 -9.34
CA ASP A 103 -22.65 2.81 -9.19
C ASP A 103 -23.03 2.23 -7.82
N TRP A 104 -22.09 2.10 -6.89
CA TRP A 104 -22.34 1.58 -5.55
C TRP A 104 -22.67 2.67 -4.54
N GLU A 105 -23.53 2.35 -3.58
CA GLU A 105 -23.73 3.17 -2.38
C GLU A 105 -22.60 2.90 -1.37
N PHE A 106 -22.09 3.95 -0.72
CA PHE A 106 -21.11 3.83 0.36
C PHE A 106 -21.69 4.43 1.64
N LYS A 107 -21.80 3.61 2.69
CA LYS A 107 -22.40 3.99 3.96
C LYS A 107 -21.44 3.80 5.12
N ILE A 108 -21.14 4.90 5.81
CA ILE A 108 -20.38 4.90 7.05
C ILE A 108 -21.37 4.98 8.21
N TRP A 109 -21.27 4.05 9.14
CA TRP A 109 -22.10 3.98 10.34
C TRP A 109 -21.29 4.48 11.54
N GLY A 110 -21.65 5.65 12.05
CA GLY A 110 -21.11 6.18 13.31
C GLY A 110 -21.86 5.64 14.52
N ALA A 111 -21.42 6.00 15.73
CA ALA A 111 -22.04 5.52 16.97
C ALA A 111 -23.53 5.90 17.07
N LYS A 112 -23.88 7.10 16.61
CA LYS A 112 -25.27 7.56 16.57
C LYS A 112 -26.11 6.74 15.59
N ASP A 113 -25.63 6.50 14.38
CA ASP A 113 -26.36 5.74 13.37
C ASP A 113 -26.63 4.31 13.86
N ILE A 114 -25.63 3.69 14.51
CA ILE A 114 -25.78 2.35 15.10
C ILE A 114 -26.80 2.35 16.24
N ALA A 115 -26.78 3.35 17.12
CA ALA A 115 -27.78 3.47 18.18
C ALA A 115 -29.21 3.62 17.60
N ASP A 116 -29.36 4.40 16.54
CA ASP A 116 -30.64 4.63 15.86
C ASP A 116 -31.15 3.36 15.13
N LEU A 117 -30.27 2.44 14.75
CA LEU A 117 -30.67 1.14 14.19
C LEU A 117 -31.44 0.26 15.18
N LYS A 118 -31.25 0.44 16.49
CA LYS A 118 -31.81 -0.42 17.55
C LYS A 118 -31.54 -1.90 17.24
N LEU A 119 -30.30 -2.32 17.45
CA LEU A 119 -29.86 -3.67 17.12
C LEU A 119 -30.74 -4.73 17.85
N GLU A 120 -31.08 -5.82 17.16
CA GLU A 120 -31.75 -6.99 17.74
C GLU A 120 -30.80 -7.66 18.74
N TYR A 121 -29.49 -7.61 18.44
CA TYR A 121 -28.43 -8.10 19.32
C TYR A 121 -27.77 -6.97 20.13
N GLN A 122 -28.53 -5.92 20.49
CA GLN A 122 -28.02 -4.76 21.25
C GLN A 122 -27.28 -5.18 22.53
N ASN A 123 -27.76 -6.19 23.24
CA ASN A 123 -27.11 -6.70 24.45
C ASN A 123 -25.67 -7.22 24.18
N LEU A 124 -25.41 -7.82 23.01
CA LEU A 124 -24.05 -8.24 22.64
C LEU A 124 -23.16 -7.05 22.31
N TYR A 125 -23.72 -6.07 21.62
CA TYR A 125 -23.04 -4.81 21.32
C TYR A 125 -22.66 -4.06 22.61
N ASP A 126 -23.59 -3.93 23.56
CA ASP A 126 -23.37 -3.21 24.81
C ASP A 126 -22.33 -3.90 25.72
N LYS A 127 -22.35 -5.25 25.75
CA LYS A 127 -21.39 -6.06 26.52
C LYS A 127 -19.98 -6.09 25.90
N ALA A 128 -19.82 -5.75 24.62
CA ALA A 128 -18.52 -5.69 24.00
C ALA A 128 -17.65 -4.60 24.66
N ARG A 129 -16.47 -5.01 25.17
CA ARG A 129 -15.60 -4.17 26.02
C ARG A 129 -14.75 -3.15 25.26
N ASN A 130 -14.77 -3.19 23.93
CA ASN A 130 -13.99 -2.29 23.09
C ASN A 130 -14.71 -1.99 21.77
N TYR A 131 -14.26 -0.94 21.09
CA TYR A 131 -14.84 -0.49 19.83
C TYR A 131 -14.74 -1.55 18.71
N PRO A 132 -13.62 -2.27 18.50
CA PRO A 132 -13.57 -3.34 17.50
C PRO A 132 -14.61 -4.43 17.71
N GLY A 133 -14.80 -4.93 18.93
CA GLY A 133 -15.83 -5.93 19.23
C GLY A 133 -17.26 -5.39 19.01
N ARG A 134 -17.51 -4.11 19.29
CA ARG A 134 -18.78 -3.45 18.94
C ARG A 134 -19.00 -3.40 17.43
N SER A 135 -17.94 -3.05 16.68
CA SER A 135 -17.95 -3.05 15.22
C SER A 135 -18.21 -4.44 14.64
N ASP A 136 -17.69 -5.49 15.28
CA ASP A 136 -17.92 -6.89 14.88
C ASP A 136 -19.40 -7.29 15.03
N ILE A 137 -20.05 -6.95 16.15
CA ILE A 137 -21.49 -7.23 16.29
C ILE A 137 -22.31 -6.42 15.29
N ALA A 138 -22.04 -5.12 15.19
CA ALA A 138 -22.80 -4.22 14.32
C ALA A 138 -22.66 -4.61 12.84
N ARG A 139 -21.47 -5.00 12.36
CA ARG A 139 -21.28 -5.38 10.94
C ARG A 139 -22.10 -6.59 10.54
N TYR A 140 -22.15 -7.62 11.39
CA TYR A 140 -22.94 -8.82 11.11
C TYR A 140 -24.43 -8.50 11.05
N GLU A 141 -24.92 -7.68 11.98
CA GLU A 141 -26.34 -7.35 12.00
C GLU A 141 -26.75 -6.37 10.89
N ILE A 142 -25.91 -5.38 10.58
CA ILE A 142 -26.10 -4.49 9.43
C ILE A 142 -26.22 -5.30 8.14
N LEU A 143 -25.28 -6.23 7.89
CA LEU A 143 -25.35 -7.10 6.72
C LEU A 143 -26.54 -8.04 6.76
N TYR A 144 -26.92 -8.54 7.93
CA TYR A 144 -28.10 -9.40 8.05
C TYR A 144 -29.38 -8.64 7.69
N ARG A 145 -29.51 -7.37 8.09
CA ARG A 145 -30.69 -6.55 7.80
C ARG A 145 -30.72 -6.04 6.36
N PHE A 146 -29.60 -5.50 5.88
CA PHE A 146 -29.55 -4.72 4.64
C PHE A 146 -28.85 -5.45 3.47
N GLY A 147 -28.13 -6.54 3.75
CA GLY A 147 -27.22 -7.15 2.79
C GLY A 147 -26.05 -6.22 2.44
N GLY A 148 -25.39 -6.49 1.32
CA GLY A 148 -24.29 -5.68 0.81
C GLY A 148 -22.93 -6.25 1.17
N VAL A 149 -21.92 -5.38 1.17
CA VAL A 149 -20.52 -5.71 1.46
C VAL A 149 -20.03 -4.87 2.62
N TYR A 150 -19.72 -5.49 3.75
CA TYR A 150 -18.95 -4.84 4.79
C TYR A 150 -17.47 -4.88 4.43
N ARG A 151 -16.77 -3.77 4.63
CA ARG A 151 -15.33 -3.66 4.44
C ARG A 151 -14.75 -2.79 5.56
N ASP A 152 -13.73 -3.28 6.24
CA ASP A 152 -12.96 -2.47 7.19
C ASP A 152 -12.36 -1.25 6.48
N ILE A 153 -12.29 -0.13 7.19
CA ILE A 153 -11.93 1.15 6.57
C ILE A 153 -10.45 1.21 6.15
N ASP A 154 -9.60 0.36 6.72
CA ASP A 154 -8.18 0.19 6.41
C ASP A 154 -7.93 -0.89 5.34
N VAL A 155 -8.97 -1.30 4.61
CA VAL A 155 -8.87 -2.14 3.41
C VAL A 155 -8.96 -1.27 2.16
N LYS A 156 -7.96 -1.40 1.28
CA LYS A 156 -7.88 -0.76 -0.04
C LYS A 156 -8.52 -1.65 -1.11
N CYS A 157 -9.36 -1.07 -1.97
CA CYS A 157 -9.83 -1.74 -3.18
C CYS A 157 -8.78 -1.62 -4.28
N LEU A 158 -8.48 -2.73 -4.95
CA LEU A 158 -7.54 -2.78 -6.07
C LEU A 158 -8.27 -3.02 -7.39
N ARG A 159 -9.44 -3.67 -7.35
CA ARG A 159 -10.28 -3.97 -8.51
C ARG A 159 -11.78 -3.92 -8.16
N PRO A 160 -12.67 -3.76 -9.16
CA PRO A 160 -14.10 -3.94 -8.96
C PRO A 160 -14.43 -5.36 -8.46
N ILE A 161 -15.43 -5.48 -7.58
CA ILE A 161 -15.90 -6.77 -7.06
C ILE A 161 -17.31 -7.16 -7.55
N ASP A 162 -17.86 -6.41 -8.50
CA ASP A 162 -19.22 -6.61 -9.05
C ASP A 162 -19.49 -8.06 -9.46
N ASP A 163 -18.56 -8.69 -10.16
CA ASP A 163 -18.68 -10.10 -10.57
C ASP A 163 -18.97 -11.06 -9.41
N LEU A 164 -18.38 -10.81 -8.23
CA LEU A 164 -18.67 -11.63 -7.04
C LEU A 164 -20.13 -11.46 -6.61
N ASN A 165 -20.66 -10.23 -6.61
CA ASN A 165 -22.04 -9.95 -6.24
C ASN A 165 -23.06 -10.58 -7.20
N HIS A 166 -22.68 -10.85 -8.45
CA HIS A 166 -23.51 -11.53 -9.44
C HIS A 166 -23.41 -13.07 -9.38
N LYS A 167 -22.35 -13.62 -8.79
CA LYS A 167 -22.11 -15.06 -8.70
C LYS A 167 -22.48 -15.66 -7.34
N TYR A 168 -22.32 -14.90 -6.27
CA TYR A 168 -22.42 -15.38 -4.89
C TYR A 168 -23.51 -14.64 -4.12
N ASP A 169 -24.14 -15.31 -3.16
CA ASP A 169 -25.06 -14.69 -2.20
C ASP A 169 -24.45 -14.52 -0.79
N PHE A 170 -23.25 -15.07 -0.60
CA PHE A 170 -22.35 -14.78 0.51
C PHE A 170 -20.89 -15.00 0.10
N PHE A 171 -19.98 -14.13 0.52
CA PHE A 171 -18.55 -14.42 0.48
C PHE A 171 -17.76 -13.75 1.60
N ALA A 172 -16.69 -14.40 2.04
CA ALA A 172 -15.72 -13.85 2.99
C ALA A 172 -14.31 -14.41 2.71
N PRO A 173 -13.22 -13.67 3.02
CA PRO A 173 -11.87 -14.17 2.91
C PRO A 173 -11.59 -15.26 3.94
N ILE A 174 -10.73 -16.20 3.56
CA ILE A 174 -9.99 -17.03 4.51
C ILE A 174 -8.83 -16.19 5.06
N GLU A 175 -8.67 -16.20 6.38
CA GLU A 175 -7.55 -15.56 7.05
C GLU A 175 -6.23 -16.31 6.76
N PHE A 176 -5.12 -15.59 6.62
CA PHE A 176 -3.82 -16.26 6.54
C PHE A 176 -3.49 -16.95 7.88
N PRO A 177 -2.65 -18.00 7.87
CA PRO A 177 -2.41 -18.81 9.07
C PRO A 177 -1.42 -18.14 10.05
N MET A 178 -1.82 -17.06 10.73
CA MET A 178 -0.95 -16.26 11.62
C MET A 178 -1.01 -16.60 13.12
N THR A 179 -2.01 -17.34 13.56
CA THR A 179 -2.29 -17.58 14.98
C THR A 179 -2.64 -19.05 15.23
N ASP A 180 -2.88 -19.43 16.48
CA ASP A 180 -3.43 -20.75 16.82
C ASP A 180 -4.85 -20.97 16.24
N TRP A 181 -5.49 -19.92 15.70
CA TRP A 181 -6.78 -19.94 15.02
C TRP A 181 -6.62 -20.23 13.52
N GLN A 182 -6.18 -21.44 13.22
CA GLN A 182 -5.79 -21.84 11.86
C GLN A 182 -7.00 -22.22 11.02
N GLY A 183 -7.15 -21.59 9.85
CA GLY A 183 -8.25 -21.84 8.93
C GLY A 183 -9.56 -21.29 9.48
N VAL A 184 -9.66 -19.96 9.56
CA VAL A 184 -10.89 -19.23 9.91
C VAL A 184 -11.25 -18.26 8.80
N LEU A 185 -12.53 -17.88 8.72
CA LEU A 185 -12.95 -16.75 7.91
C LEU A 185 -12.58 -15.44 8.60
N ASN A 186 -12.00 -14.52 7.83
CA ASN A 186 -11.80 -13.15 8.26
C ASN A 186 -13.12 -12.36 8.16
N ASN A 187 -13.33 -11.43 9.09
CA ASN A 187 -14.54 -10.61 9.20
C ASN A 187 -14.35 -9.16 8.75
N GLY A 188 -13.15 -8.78 8.30
CA GLY A 188 -12.83 -7.45 7.79
C GLY A 188 -13.40 -7.20 6.40
N ILE A 189 -13.77 -8.27 5.68
CA ILE A 189 -14.55 -8.19 4.43
C ILE A 189 -15.60 -9.28 4.47
N ILE A 190 -16.88 -8.91 4.40
CA ILE A 190 -17.99 -9.88 4.37
C ILE A 190 -19.02 -9.36 3.40
N ALA A 191 -19.48 -10.19 2.50
CA ALA A 191 -20.56 -9.86 1.60
C ALA A 191 -21.70 -10.85 1.78
N ALA A 192 -22.94 -10.36 1.76
CA ALA A 192 -24.11 -11.20 1.92
C ALA A 192 -25.36 -10.55 1.32
N ARG A 193 -26.29 -11.37 0.83
CA ARG A 193 -27.67 -10.91 0.62
C ARG A 193 -28.36 -10.65 1.97
N PRO A 194 -29.41 -9.82 2.01
CA PRO A 194 -30.21 -9.63 3.21
C PRO A 194 -30.73 -10.96 3.76
N LYS A 195 -30.76 -11.05 5.09
CA LYS A 195 -31.23 -12.20 5.88
C LYS A 195 -30.49 -13.51 5.59
N HIS A 196 -29.20 -13.44 5.25
CA HIS A 196 -28.42 -14.64 4.95
C HIS A 196 -28.33 -15.59 6.17
N PRO A 197 -28.60 -16.91 6.03
CA PRO A 197 -28.57 -17.87 7.15
C PRO A 197 -27.24 -17.93 7.88
N ILE A 198 -26.12 -17.79 7.16
CA ILE A 198 -24.77 -17.76 7.77
C ILE A 198 -24.67 -16.65 8.80
N LEU A 199 -25.09 -15.42 8.47
CA LEU A 199 -25.01 -14.28 9.38
C LEU A 199 -25.93 -14.44 10.60
N LYS A 200 -27.13 -15.02 10.41
CA LYS A 200 -28.02 -15.35 11.52
C LYS A 200 -27.36 -16.35 12.47
N SER A 201 -26.84 -17.44 11.90
CA SER A 201 -26.15 -18.49 12.65
C SER A 201 -24.91 -17.94 13.37
N THR A 202 -24.14 -17.04 12.74
CA THR A 202 -23.02 -16.34 13.38
C THR A 202 -23.46 -15.55 14.61
N LEU A 203 -24.49 -14.70 14.48
CA LEU A 203 -25.00 -13.89 15.59
C LEU A 203 -25.55 -14.78 16.73
N ASP A 204 -26.23 -15.87 16.40
CA ASP A 204 -26.76 -16.83 17.38
C ASP A 204 -25.62 -17.58 18.12
N VAL A 205 -24.55 -17.97 17.42
CA VAL A 205 -23.35 -18.58 18.02
C VAL A 205 -22.66 -17.59 18.97
N ILE A 206 -22.50 -16.32 18.57
CA ILE A 206 -21.94 -15.28 19.46
C ILE A 206 -22.84 -15.12 20.69
N SER A 207 -24.17 -15.03 20.50
CA SER A 207 -25.11 -14.86 21.59
C SER A 207 -25.03 -16.01 22.60
N LYS A 208 -24.81 -17.24 22.13
CA LYS A 208 -24.73 -18.42 22.99
C LYS A 208 -23.43 -18.51 23.78
N ASN A 209 -22.30 -18.14 23.17
CA ASN A 209 -20.98 -18.43 23.73
C ASN A 209 -20.28 -17.21 24.36
N SER A 210 -20.73 -15.99 24.07
CA SER A 210 -20.03 -14.76 24.49
C SER A 210 -19.84 -14.63 26.01
N GLU A 211 -20.83 -15.00 26.82
CA GLU A 211 -20.71 -14.91 28.29
C GLU A 211 -19.59 -15.81 28.83
N GLN A 212 -19.55 -17.07 28.39
CA GLN A 212 -18.49 -18.01 28.77
C GLN A 212 -17.10 -17.46 28.41
N TYR A 213 -16.94 -16.90 27.20
CA TYR A 213 -15.65 -16.36 26.78
C TYR A 213 -15.22 -15.13 27.59
N TRP A 214 -16.16 -14.28 28.00
CA TRP A 214 -15.88 -13.16 28.89
C TRP A 214 -15.55 -13.62 30.32
N GLU A 215 -16.20 -14.67 30.82
CA GLU A 215 -15.85 -15.27 32.12
C GLU A 215 -14.45 -15.88 32.12
N GLU A 216 -14.09 -16.63 31.06
CA GLU A 216 -12.74 -17.17 30.86
C GLU A 216 -11.68 -16.06 30.85
N PHE A 217 -11.99 -14.92 30.22
CA PHE A 217 -11.15 -13.74 30.19
C PHE A 217 -10.96 -13.14 31.60
N ASP A 218 -12.06 -12.94 32.34
CA ASP A 218 -12.03 -12.32 33.67
C ASP A 218 -11.26 -13.14 34.70
N GLN A 219 -11.24 -14.46 34.55
CA GLN A 219 -10.50 -15.37 35.42
C GLN A 219 -8.98 -15.36 35.17
N GLY A 220 -8.50 -14.67 34.13
CA GLY A 220 -7.06 -14.55 33.85
C GLY A 220 -6.36 -15.85 33.44
N ASN A 221 -7.12 -16.89 33.09
CA ASN A 221 -6.61 -18.25 32.86
C ASN A 221 -6.03 -18.48 31.45
N ALA A 222 -6.02 -17.48 30.56
CA ALA A 222 -5.50 -17.66 29.20
C ALA A 222 -3.99 -17.38 29.12
N LYS A 223 -3.22 -18.33 28.57
CA LYS A 223 -1.75 -18.28 28.44
C LYS A 223 -1.22 -17.43 27.26
N ILE A 224 -2.07 -16.70 26.54
CA ILE A 224 -1.76 -16.07 25.24
C ILE A 224 -2.28 -14.62 25.25
N ASP A 225 -1.74 -13.76 24.37
CA ASP A 225 -2.21 -12.40 24.11
C ASP A 225 -3.74 -12.33 24.01
N LEU A 226 -4.32 -11.85 25.10
CA LEU A 226 -5.70 -12.10 25.50
C LEU A 226 -6.70 -11.38 24.57
N TYR A 227 -6.25 -10.31 23.92
CA TYR A 227 -7.06 -9.44 23.07
C TYR A 227 -7.40 -10.07 21.71
N GLN A 228 -6.40 -10.59 21.00
CA GLN A 228 -6.63 -11.21 19.67
C GLN A 228 -7.46 -12.48 19.77
N ASN A 229 -7.30 -13.24 20.87
CA ASN A 229 -8.07 -14.44 21.13
C ASN A 229 -9.56 -14.15 21.32
N ILE A 230 -9.93 -13.08 22.05
CA ILE A 230 -11.34 -12.75 22.20
C ILE A 230 -11.93 -12.36 20.86
N VAL A 231 -11.30 -11.44 20.12
CA VAL A 231 -11.83 -10.98 18.83
C VAL A 231 -12.05 -12.16 17.88
N ALA A 232 -11.14 -13.12 17.84
CA ALA A 232 -11.34 -14.36 17.10
C ALA A 232 -12.53 -15.17 17.65
N LYS A 233 -12.60 -15.42 18.96
CA LYS A 233 -13.66 -16.21 19.62
C LYS A 233 -15.05 -15.59 19.56
N VAL A 234 -15.18 -14.27 19.56
CA VAL A 234 -16.47 -13.55 19.55
C VAL A 234 -16.84 -12.98 18.18
N SER A 235 -16.05 -13.26 17.14
CA SER A 235 -16.36 -12.81 15.78
C SER A 235 -15.97 -13.81 14.69
N MET A 236 -14.67 -13.97 14.40
CA MET A 236 -14.20 -14.78 13.25
C MET A 236 -14.51 -16.28 13.36
N LEU A 237 -14.39 -16.85 14.57
CA LEU A 237 -14.75 -18.24 14.84
C LEU A 237 -16.27 -18.47 14.71
N PRO A 238 -17.14 -17.65 15.33
CA PRO A 238 -18.58 -17.71 15.07
C PRO A 238 -18.96 -17.52 13.60
N LEU A 239 -18.24 -16.69 12.84
CA LEU A 239 -18.44 -16.57 11.39
C LEU A 239 -18.09 -17.88 10.67
N THR A 240 -16.97 -18.47 11.05
CA THR A 240 -16.52 -19.76 10.51
C THR A 240 -17.51 -20.88 10.85
N ASP A 241 -18.00 -20.94 12.08
CA ASP A 241 -18.98 -21.92 12.52
C ASP A 241 -20.32 -21.73 11.79
N GLY A 242 -20.81 -20.50 11.68
CA GLY A 242 -22.02 -20.18 10.93
C GLY A 242 -21.89 -20.57 9.46
N PHE A 243 -20.72 -20.33 8.84
CA PHE A 243 -20.43 -20.75 7.48
C PHE A 243 -20.44 -22.27 7.37
N LYS A 244 -19.76 -23.00 8.25
CA LYS A 244 -19.73 -24.47 8.25
C LYS A 244 -21.10 -25.11 8.47
N GLN A 245 -21.94 -24.50 9.31
CA GLN A 245 -23.27 -25.02 9.62
C GLN A 245 -24.27 -24.83 8.47
N GLN A 246 -24.14 -23.74 7.72
CA GLN A 246 -25.15 -23.35 6.73
C GLN A 246 -24.69 -23.56 5.28
N SER A 247 -23.38 -23.55 5.00
CA SER A 247 -22.84 -23.72 3.65
C SER A 247 -23.04 -25.14 3.14
N GLN A 248 -23.59 -25.25 1.95
CA GLN A 248 -23.85 -26.51 1.24
C GLN A 248 -23.12 -26.52 -0.11
N SER A 249 -22.96 -27.70 -0.70
CA SER A 249 -22.28 -27.84 -2.01
C SER A 249 -23.01 -27.16 -3.17
N GLY A 250 -24.33 -27.02 -3.08
CA GLY A 250 -25.18 -26.44 -4.14
C GLY A 250 -25.63 -24.99 -3.89
N ASP A 251 -25.17 -24.36 -2.81
CA ASP A 251 -25.49 -22.95 -2.55
C ASP A 251 -24.57 -21.99 -3.32
N LYS A 252 -24.73 -20.69 -3.07
CA LYS A 252 -23.91 -19.63 -3.66
C LYS A 252 -23.04 -18.93 -2.61
N SER A 253 -22.72 -19.61 -1.51
CA SER A 253 -21.89 -19.08 -0.43
C SER A 253 -20.43 -19.54 -0.62
N VAL A 254 -19.43 -18.66 -0.57
CA VAL A 254 -18.03 -19.08 -0.81
C VAL A 254 -17.05 -18.50 0.21
N ALA A 255 -16.09 -19.33 0.63
CA ALA A 255 -14.89 -18.90 1.34
C ALA A 255 -13.79 -18.65 0.31
N LEU A 256 -13.38 -17.40 0.13
CA LEU A 256 -12.39 -17.03 -0.87
C LEU A 256 -10.98 -17.10 -0.26
N PRO A 257 -10.01 -17.77 -0.90
CA PRO A 257 -8.68 -17.90 -0.33
C PRO A 257 -7.92 -16.57 -0.26
N ALA A 258 -6.90 -16.54 0.60
CA ALA A 258 -6.32 -15.31 1.13
C ALA A 258 -5.78 -14.36 0.05
N SER A 259 -5.23 -14.88 -1.05
CA SER A 259 -4.66 -14.04 -2.12
C SER A 259 -5.66 -13.08 -2.79
N TYR A 260 -6.98 -13.33 -2.70
CA TYR A 260 -7.98 -12.36 -3.17
C TYR A 260 -7.98 -11.05 -2.38
N PHE A 261 -7.55 -11.05 -1.12
CA PHE A 261 -7.76 -9.93 -0.18
C PHE A 261 -6.51 -9.49 0.59
N TRP A 262 -5.40 -10.23 0.48
CA TRP A 262 -4.19 -10.00 1.29
C TRP A 262 -2.91 -9.90 0.46
N GLY A 263 -2.98 -9.58 -0.84
CA GLY A 263 -1.82 -9.64 -1.75
C GLY A 263 -0.56 -8.91 -1.28
N LEU A 264 -0.66 -7.84 -0.48
CA LEU A 264 0.47 -7.07 0.05
C LEU A 264 0.60 -7.11 1.59
N GLY A 265 -0.06 -8.07 2.25
CA GLY A 265 0.00 -8.19 3.71
C GLY A 265 1.32 -8.81 4.17
N GLN A 266 2.26 -8.02 4.70
CA GLN A 266 3.50 -8.57 5.28
C GLN A 266 3.21 -9.38 6.56
N VAL A 267 2.94 -10.67 6.37
CA VAL A 267 2.62 -11.59 7.44
C VAL A 267 3.89 -12.21 7.98
N LYS A 268 4.17 -11.97 9.25
CA LYS A 268 5.40 -12.38 9.92
C LYS A 268 5.18 -13.61 10.80
N TYR A 269 5.69 -14.78 10.39
CA TYR A 269 5.53 -16.03 11.15
C TYR A 269 6.61 -16.24 12.22
N HIS A 270 6.20 -16.39 13.47
CA HIS A 270 7.10 -16.72 14.59
C HIS A 270 7.02 -18.22 14.88
N SER A 271 8.12 -18.89 15.24
CA SER A 271 8.08 -20.26 15.79
C SER A 271 8.51 -20.28 17.25
N PHE A 272 7.98 -21.21 18.05
CA PHE A 272 8.28 -21.34 19.49
C PHE A 272 9.78 -21.43 19.80
N PHE A 273 10.53 -22.21 19.03
CA PHE A 273 11.99 -22.32 19.19
C PHE A 273 12.76 -21.07 18.72
N THR A 274 12.16 -20.23 17.86
CA THR A 274 12.75 -18.96 17.41
C THR A 274 12.69 -17.91 18.51
N GLY A 275 11.63 -17.88 19.33
CA GLY A 275 11.55 -17.00 20.51
C GLY A 275 12.63 -17.31 21.56
N LEU A 276 12.91 -18.59 21.80
CA LEU A 276 13.98 -19.02 22.71
C LEU A 276 15.38 -18.74 22.14
N ARG A 277 15.56 -18.92 20.82
CA ARG A 277 16.79 -18.51 20.12
C ARG A 277 17.00 -17.00 20.15
N TYR A 278 15.95 -16.18 20.09
CA TYR A 278 16.05 -14.72 20.10
C TYR A 278 16.60 -14.18 21.42
N MET A 279 16.19 -14.77 22.56
CA MET A 279 16.73 -14.45 23.88
C MET A 279 18.21 -14.86 24.05
N ILE A 280 18.64 -15.95 23.41
CA ILE A 280 19.95 -16.57 23.65
C ILE A 280 21.00 -16.17 22.60
N SER A 281 20.62 -15.93 21.35
CA SER A 281 21.56 -15.78 20.23
C SER A 281 21.80 -14.34 19.75
N LYS A 282 20.95 -13.37 20.15
CA LYS A 282 20.94 -12.00 19.56
C LYS A 282 21.05 -12.00 18.03
N ASP A 283 20.56 -13.06 17.38
CA ASP A 283 20.56 -13.22 15.93
C ASP A 283 19.16 -12.86 15.42
N SER A 284 19.09 -11.78 14.64
CA SER A 284 17.87 -11.17 14.11
C SER A 284 17.50 -11.70 12.74
N SER A 285 17.92 -12.92 12.38
CA SER A 285 17.65 -13.53 11.09
C SER A 285 16.17 -13.96 10.97
N GLU A 286 15.38 -12.95 10.59
CA GLU A 286 14.22 -12.97 9.71
C GLU A 286 13.04 -13.85 10.10
N VAL A 287 12.04 -13.16 10.64
CA VAL A 287 10.65 -13.56 10.56
C VAL A 287 10.28 -13.76 9.07
N ILE A 288 10.07 -15.00 8.65
CA ILE A 288 9.76 -15.29 7.24
C ILE A 288 8.41 -14.63 6.93
N SER A 289 8.39 -13.75 5.92
CA SER A 289 7.16 -13.10 5.46
C SER A 289 6.42 -13.93 4.41
N ALA A 290 5.10 -13.78 4.33
CA ALA A 290 4.28 -14.17 3.18
C ALA A 290 3.51 -12.95 2.65
N PHE A 291 3.01 -13.04 1.42
CA PHE A 291 2.17 -12.06 0.73
C PHE A 291 2.83 -10.69 0.54
N ASN A 292 3.86 -10.67 -0.30
CA ASN A 292 4.61 -9.45 -0.64
C ASN A 292 4.29 -8.89 -2.04
N SER A 293 3.34 -9.49 -2.75
CA SER A 293 3.08 -9.29 -4.18
C SER A 293 1.59 -9.38 -4.51
N ILE A 294 1.09 -8.49 -5.35
CA ILE A 294 -0.28 -8.59 -5.87
C ILE A 294 -0.37 -9.81 -6.79
N LYS A 295 -1.20 -10.79 -6.40
CA LYS A 295 -1.51 -11.94 -7.27
C LYS A 295 -2.53 -11.52 -8.34
N PRO A 296 -2.55 -12.21 -9.51
CA PRO A 296 -3.49 -11.90 -10.58
C PRO A 296 -4.95 -11.90 -10.16
N GLU A 297 -5.33 -12.66 -9.14
CA GLU A 297 -6.69 -12.73 -8.58
C GLU A 297 -7.01 -11.67 -7.50
N THR A 298 -6.03 -10.88 -7.04
CA THR A 298 -6.22 -9.95 -5.91
C THR A 298 -7.25 -8.87 -6.22
N LEU A 299 -8.21 -8.65 -5.32
CA LEU A 299 -9.30 -7.68 -5.45
C LEU A 299 -9.17 -6.54 -4.45
N MET A 300 -8.75 -6.84 -3.23
CA MET A 300 -8.51 -5.85 -2.18
C MET A 300 -7.23 -6.17 -1.42
N ASN A 301 -6.77 -5.22 -0.61
CA ASN A 301 -5.64 -5.41 0.28
C ASN A 301 -5.85 -4.71 1.61
N HIS A 302 -5.72 -5.43 2.71
CA HIS A 302 -5.82 -4.87 4.05
C HIS A 302 -4.49 -4.28 4.53
N ASN A 303 -4.51 -3.03 5.00
CA ASN A 303 -3.32 -2.38 5.53
C ASN A 303 -3.18 -2.54 7.05
N TYR A 304 -2.72 -3.71 7.49
CA TYR A 304 -2.42 -3.96 8.91
C TYR A 304 -1.42 -2.99 9.52
N SER A 305 -0.46 -2.51 8.73
CA SER A 305 0.58 -1.61 9.21
C SER A 305 0.09 -0.18 9.44
N LYS A 306 -1.11 0.14 8.92
CA LYS A 306 -1.72 1.48 8.95
C LYS A 306 -0.80 2.57 8.39
N GLN A 307 0.06 2.17 7.45
CA GLN A 307 1.08 2.97 6.78
C GLN A 307 1.19 2.46 5.34
N GLU A 308 1.50 3.35 4.39
CA GLU A 308 1.82 2.93 3.02
C GLU A 308 3.30 2.76 2.79
N ILE A 309 4.06 3.62 3.46
CA ILE A 309 5.50 3.70 3.31
C ILE A 309 6.11 2.94 4.46
N PHE A 310 6.45 1.68 4.17
CA PHE A 310 7.18 0.82 5.12
C PHE A 310 8.44 1.51 5.58
N VAL A 311 8.85 1.26 6.83
CA VAL A 311 9.93 2.01 7.47
C VAL A 311 11.11 1.10 7.78
N SER A 312 12.31 1.55 7.38
CA SER A 312 13.59 1.04 7.86
C SER A 312 14.39 2.14 8.56
N ASN A 313 15.52 1.78 9.18
CA ASN A 313 16.54 2.78 9.51
C ASN A 313 17.29 3.20 8.23
N PHE A 314 17.86 4.40 8.25
CA PHE A 314 18.49 4.97 7.05
C PHE A 314 19.63 4.10 6.49
N ASP A 315 20.51 3.58 7.36
CA ASP A 315 21.68 2.80 6.96
C ASP A 315 21.31 1.50 6.26
N TYR A 316 20.32 0.79 6.80
CA TYR A 316 19.83 -0.46 6.26
C TYR A 316 19.22 -0.23 4.88
N ALA A 317 18.33 0.75 4.74
CA ALA A 317 17.64 1.06 3.49
C ALA A 317 18.55 1.68 2.41
N THR A 318 19.70 2.24 2.80
CA THR A 318 20.75 2.67 1.86
C THR A 318 21.85 1.61 1.69
N ASN A 319 21.67 0.43 2.28
CA ASN A 319 22.64 -0.65 2.35
C ASN A 319 24.05 -0.23 2.86
N MET A 320 24.17 0.81 3.69
CA MET A 320 25.45 1.27 4.26
C MET A 320 26.20 0.22 5.10
N HIS A 321 25.60 -0.94 5.37
CA HIS A 321 26.28 -2.07 5.99
C HIS A 321 27.18 -2.87 5.02
N ASP A 322 26.98 -2.70 3.72
CA ASP A 322 27.74 -3.31 2.63
C ASP A 322 29.22 -2.90 2.64
N PRO A 323 30.18 -3.83 2.45
CA PRO A 323 31.60 -3.50 2.49
C PRO A 323 32.03 -2.49 1.41
N GLN A 324 31.46 -2.55 0.20
CA GLN A 324 31.79 -1.59 -0.86
C GLN A 324 31.24 -0.20 -0.51
N LEU A 325 29.99 -0.12 -0.04
CA LEU A 325 29.35 1.15 0.34
C LEU A 325 30.01 1.76 1.58
N LYS A 326 30.45 0.94 2.55
CA LYS A 326 31.25 1.42 3.70
C LYS A 326 32.56 2.05 3.27
N ARG A 327 33.30 1.42 2.35
CA ARG A 327 34.56 1.99 1.82
C ARG A 327 34.28 3.30 1.08
N PHE A 328 33.22 3.31 0.26
CA PHE A 328 32.78 4.51 -0.43
C PHE A 328 32.46 5.67 0.52
N PHE A 329 31.62 5.44 1.53
CA PHE A 329 31.23 6.48 2.49
C PHE A 329 32.45 7.09 3.20
N ARG A 330 33.46 6.26 3.49
CA ARG A 330 34.74 6.72 4.08
C ARG A 330 35.60 7.52 3.10
N SER A 331 35.47 7.28 1.79
CA SER A 331 36.21 7.99 0.73
C SER A 331 35.64 9.38 0.40
N LEU A 332 34.37 9.64 0.76
CA LEU A 332 33.74 10.95 0.56
C LEU A 332 34.49 12.08 1.27
N SER A 333 34.34 13.29 0.75
CA SER A 333 34.85 14.49 1.43
C SER A 333 34.25 14.64 2.83
N LYS A 334 34.94 15.33 3.75
CA LYS A 334 34.39 15.61 5.08
C LYS A 334 33.09 16.42 5.02
N ALA A 335 32.90 17.25 3.99
CA ALA A 335 31.66 17.97 3.78
C ALA A 335 30.52 17.00 3.42
N ASP A 336 30.73 16.11 2.47
CA ASP A 336 29.72 15.13 2.03
C ASP A 336 29.36 14.13 3.13
N GLN A 337 30.35 13.67 3.92
CA GLN A 337 30.10 12.83 5.10
C GLN A 337 29.17 13.54 6.10
N ARG A 338 29.33 14.86 6.29
CA ARG A 338 28.44 15.65 7.17
C ARG A 338 27.04 15.81 6.58
N ILE A 339 26.91 16.01 5.26
CA ILE A 339 25.61 16.09 4.57
C ILE A 339 24.83 14.79 4.80
N ILE A 340 25.43 13.65 4.48
CA ILE A 340 24.77 12.34 4.64
C ILE A 340 24.41 12.08 6.10
N LYS A 341 25.32 12.39 7.05
CA LYS A 341 25.02 12.25 8.48
C LYS A 341 23.81 13.10 8.89
N SER A 342 23.69 14.31 8.35
CA SER A 342 22.56 15.21 8.63
C SER A 342 21.26 14.66 8.05
N PHE A 343 21.28 14.14 6.82
CA PHE A 343 20.12 13.49 6.20
C PHE A 343 19.67 12.24 6.96
N LYS A 344 20.62 11.42 7.40
CA LYS A 344 20.35 10.26 8.26
C LYS A 344 19.65 10.68 9.55
N GLN A 345 20.22 11.66 10.26
CA GLN A 345 19.64 12.13 11.53
C GLN A 345 18.23 12.68 11.34
N ALA A 346 18.02 13.50 10.29
CA ALA A 346 16.70 14.01 9.96
C ALA A 346 15.73 12.87 9.66
N TYR A 347 16.07 11.95 8.75
CA TYR A 347 15.22 10.81 8.41
C TYR A 347 14.88 9.98 9.65
N ASP A 348 15.85 9.59 10.47
CA ASP A 348 15.60 8.74 11.64
C ASP A 348 14.70 9.45 12.68
N SER A 349 14.70 10.79 12.72
CA SER A 349 13.83 11.61 13.58
C SER A 349 12.41 11.80 13.06
N VAL A 350 12.22 11.91 11.74
CA VAL A 350 10.93 12.24 11.11
C VAL A 350 10.49 11.23 10.04
N LYS A 351 10.94 9.97 10.11
CA LYS A 351 10.50 8.92 9.18
C LYS A 351 8.97 8.71 9.24
N PRO A 352 8.34 8.18 8.17
CA PRO A 352 6.87 8.20 8.03
C PRO A 352 6.09 7.65 9.23
N SER A 353 6.58 6.60 9.88
CA SER A 353 5.91 6.00 11.04
C SER A 353 5.91 6.86 12.30
N TYR A 354 6.81 7.84 12.42
CA TYR A 354 6.91 8.74 13.57
C TYR A 354 6.16 10.06 13.35
N VAL A 355 5.70 10.27 12.12
CA VAL A 355 4.98 11.48 11.72
C VAL A 355 3.49 11.16 11.62
N ASN A 356 2.70 11.83 12.45
CA ASN A 356 1.25 11.77 12.37
C ASN A 356 0.75 12.42 11.08
N TRP A 357 -0.41 11.95 10.61
CA TRP A 357 -1.12 12.55 9.49
C TRP A 357 -1.56 13.98 9.82
N ASN A 358 -1.40 14.89 8.86
CA ASN A 358 -1.95 16.23 8.92
C ASN A 358 -3.42 16.24 8.49
N LYS A 359 -4.23 17.14 9.05
CA LYS A 359 -5.64 17.33 8.66
C LYS A 359 -5.83 17.65 7.17
N LYS A 360 -4.82 18.27 6.55
CA LYS A 360 -4.79 18.62 5.14
C LYS A 360 -3.43 18.24 4.57
N ASN A 361 -3.43 17.92 3.28
CA ASN A 361 -2.20 17.68 2.56
C ASN A 361 -1.32 18.93 2.52
N LYS A 362 -0.01 18.68 2.62
CA LYS A 362 1.04 19.70 2.68
C LYS A 362 1.60 19.98 1.29
N ILE A 363 1.67 18.93 0.48
CA ILE A 363 1.97 18.98 -0.94
C ILE A 363 0.66 18.75 -1.69
N PRO A 364 0.34 19.57 -2.71
CA PRO A 364 -0.82 19.35 -3.59
C PRO A 364 -0.86 17.93 -4.17
N GLU A 365 -2.06 17.34 -4.26
CA GLU A 365 -2.27 15.98 -4.80
C GLU A 365 -2.28 15.97 -6.33
N VAL A 366 -1.20 16.48 -6.92
CA VAL A 366 -0.99 16.50 -8.37
C VAL A 366 0.35 15.83 -8.67
N LEU A 367 0.37 14.97 -9.68
CA LEU A 367 1.55 14.29 -10.21
C LEU A 367 1.87 14.80 -11.61
N TYR A 368 3.00 15.46 -11.76
CA TYR A 368 3.48 16.01 -13.03
C TYR A 368 4.47 15.07 -13.69
N PHE A 369 4.25 14.83 -14.98
CA PHE A 369 5.23 14.19 -15.87
C PHE A 369 5.65 15.16 -16.96
N LEU A 370 6.96 15.19 -17.25
CA LEU A 370 7.52 15.99 -18.34
C LEU A 370 7.89 15.10 -19.52
N VAL A 371 7.40 15.47 -20.70
CA VAL A 371 7.70 14.81 -21.98
C VAL A 371 8.09 15.86 -23.02
N PHE A 372 9.20 15.64 -23.73
CA PHE A 372 9.74 16.58 -24.72
C PHE A 372 9.44 16.17 -26.16
N ASP A 373 9.06 14.91 -26.38
CA ASP A 373 8.62 14.39 -27.67
C ASP A 373 7.55 13.28 -27.52
N ASP A 374 7.00 12.86 -28.66
CA ASP A 374 5.94 11.85 -28.72
C ASP A 374 6.41 10.46 -28.28
N LYS A 375 7.70 10.12 -28.43
CA LYS A 375 8.23 8.81 -28.01
C LYS A 375 8.30 8.72 -26.49
N GLU A 376 8.67 9.81 -25.82
CA GLU A 376 8.63 9.88 -24.36
C GLU A 376 7.20 9.79 -23.82
N LYS A 377 6.26 10.41 -24.52
CA LYS A 377 4.84 10.33 -24.19
C LYS A 377 4.31 8.91 -24.33
N GLU A 378 4.59 8.24 -25.44
CA GLU A 378 4.22 6.82 -25.65
C GLU A 378 4.77 5.94 -24.52
N LYS A 379 6.04 6.10 -24.17
CA LYS A 379 6.67 5.37 -23.07
C LYS A 379 6.03 5.65 -21.71
N LEU A 380 5.62 6.90 -21.45
CA LEU A 380 4.87 7.24 -20.24
C LEU A 380 3.51 6.55 -20.21
N GLU A 381 2.79 6.56 -21.33
CA GLU A 381 1.47 5.96 -21.47
C GLU A 381 1.47 4.45 -21.18
N GLU A 382 2.53 3.73 -21.55
CA GLU A 382 2.73 2.31 -21.20
C GLU A 382 2.75 2.07 -19.68
N ASN A 383 3.32 3.00 -18.91
CA ASN A 383 3.51 2.86 -17.47
C ASN A 383 2.45 3.60 -16.63
N LEU A 384 1.65 4.45 -17.27
CA LEU A 384 0.64 5.26 -16.62
C LEU A 384 -0.42 4.45 -15.84
N PRO A 385 -0.85 3.25 -16.30
CA PRO A 385 -1.74 2.40 -15.51
C PRO A 385 -1.20 2.06 -14.12
N ASN A 386 0.10 1.76 -13.99
CA ASN A 386 0.71 1.44 -12.69
C ASN A 386 0.69 2.65 -11.74
N TRP A 387 0.89 3.85 -12.28
CA TRP A 387 0.80 5.09 -11.51
C TRP A 387 -0.62 5.33 -11.02
N LYS A 388 -1.63 5.13 -11.89
CA LYS A 388 -3.04 5.26 -11.54
C LYS A 388 -3.49 4.26 -10.49
N VAL A 389 -3.05 3.00 -10.57
CA VAL A 389 -3.40 1.96 -9.58
C VAL A 389 -2.87 2.31 -8.17
N LEU A 390 -1.66 2.87 -8.08
CA LEU A 390 -1.05 3.20 -6.80
C LEU A 390 -1.41 4.61 -6.28
N ASN A 391 -1.85 5.52 -7.14
CA ASN A 391 -2.06 6.92 -6.82
C ASN A 391 -3.37 7.44 -7.43
N ALA A 392 -4.46 6.68 -7.32
CA ALA A 392 -5.70 6.94 -8.08
C ALA A 392 -6.32 8.31 -7.78
N ASP A 393 -6.12 8.84 -6.58
CA ASP A 393 -6.64 10.14 -6.16
C ASP A 393 -5.74 11.33 -6.57
N LEU A 394 -4.51 11.08 -7.03
CA LEU A 394 -3.65 12.17 -7.50
C LEU A 394 -4.07 12.59 -8.90
N GLU A 395 -4.27 13.89 -9.11
CA GLU A 395 -4.46 14.44 -10.44
C GLU A 395 -3.18 14.25 -11.26
N ILE A 396 -3.26 13.49 -12.35
CA ILE A 396 -2.10 13.30 -13.23
C ILE A 396 -2.12 14.37 -14.32
N GLN A 397 -1.01 15.09 -14.42
CA GLN A 397 -0.79 16.09 -15.47
C GLN A 397 0.45 15.76 -16.30
N ILE A 398 0.25 15.61 -17.60
CA ILE A 398 1.34 15.51 -18.57
C ILE A 398 1.66 16.91 -19.08
N TRP A 399 2.94 17.27 -19.01
CA TRP A 399 3.48 18.56 -19.42
C TRP A 399 4.35 18.37 -20.65
N ASP A 400 3.76 18.69 -21.80
CA ASP A 400 4.43 18.72 -23.10
C ASP A 400 4.99 20.12 -23.42
N LYS A 401 5.68 20.25 -24.56
CA LYS A 401 6.26 21.51 -25.03
C LYS A 401 5.23 22.66 -25.10
N LYS A 402 4.00 22.36 -25.53
CA LYS A 402 2.95 23.37 -25.65
C LYS A 402 2.57 23.92 -24.28
N ARG A 403 2.25 23.03 -23.33
CA ARG A 403 1.88 23.43 -21.96
C ARG A 403 3.01 24.16 -21.25
N LEU A 404 4.25 23.75 -21.48
CA LEU A 404 5.43 24.45 -20.98
C LEU A 404 5.53 25.87 -21.55
N GLY A 405 5.40 26.04 -22.87
CA GLY A 405 5.43 27.36 -23.51
C GLY A 405 4.31 28.30 -23.04
N ASP A 406 3.12 27.76 -22.76
CA ASP A 406 1.99 28.53 -22.22
C ASP A 406 2.24 29.04 -20.79
N ASN A 407 3.07 28.33 -20.00
CA ASN A 407 3.25 28.59 -18.57
C ASN A 407 4.61 29.21 -18.18
N PHE A 408 5.63 28.99 -19.02
CA PHE A 408 7.03 29.32 -18.78
C PHE A 408 7.71 29.71 -20.10
N LYS A 409 7.40 30.90 -20.61
CA LYS A 409 7.94 31.41 -21.89
C LYS A 409 9.46 31.52 -21.88
N GLU A 410 10.05 31.71 -20.71
CA GLU A 410 11.49 31.78 -20.50
C GLU A 410 12.23 30.44 -20.73
N LEU A 411 11.51 29.32 -20.86
CA LEU A 411 12.08 27.99 -21.12
C LEU A 411 12.21 27.66 -22.61
N ASP A 412 11.81 28.55 -23.52
CA ASP A 412 11.97 28.38 -24.96
C ASP A 412 13.42 28.66 -25.39
N ILE A 413 14.32 27.74 -25.02
CA ILE A 413 15.75 27.80 -25.28
C ILE A 413 16.27 26.47 -25.82
N SER A 414 17.28 26.53 -26.68
CA SER A 414 17.95 25.33 -27.19
C SER A 414 18.97 24.82 -26.17
N ILE A 415 18.77 23.59 -25.68
CA ILE A 415 19.66 22.94 -24.71
C ILE A 415 20.47 21.84 -25.41
N PRO A 416 21.80 21.74 -25.16
CA PRO A 416 22.61 20.61 -25.62
C PRO A 416 22.07 19.28 -25.12
N LYS A 417 22.14 18.24 -25.97
CA LYS A 417 21.55 16.93 -25.68
C LYS A 417 22.11 16.27 -24.41
N ASP A 418 23.37 16.52 -24.09
CA ASP A 418 24.04 16.05 -22.88
C ASP A 418 23.52 16.69 -21.59
N LEU A 419 22.89 17.86 -21.67
CA LEU A 419 22.27 18.57 -20.54
C LEU A 419 20.74 18.42 -20.48
N GLU A 420 20.15 17.65 -21.38
CA GLU A 420 18.69 17.49 -21.49
C GLU A 420 18.06 16.96 -20.20
N GLU A 421 18.73 16.04 -19.50
CA GLU A 421 18.28 15.50 -18.21
C GLU A 421 18.34 16.52 -17.08
N CYS A 422 19.42 17.32 -17.02
CA CYS A 422 19.54 18.41 -16.07
C CYS A 422 18.49 19.49 -16.33
N PHE A 423 18.23 19.79 -17.60
CA PHE A 423 17.16 20.70 -18.00
C PHE A 423 15.79 20.18 -17.62
N ARG A 424 15.46 18.92 -17.93
CA ARG A 424 14.19 18.31 -17.52
C ARG A 424 13.98 18.39 -16.01
N PHE A 425 15.01 18.06 -15.25
CA PHE A 425 14.94 18.16 -13.80
C PHE A 425 14.75 19.61 -13.32
N PHE A 426 15.46 20.57 -13.92
CA PHE A 426 15.27 22.00 -13.65
C PHE A 426 13.83 22.47 -13.94
N VAL A 427 13.25 22.05 -15.06
CA VAL A 427 11.85 22.36 -15.42
C VAL A 427 10.89 21.73 -14.42
N GLY A 428 11.14 20.49 -13.98
CA GLY A 428 10.36 19.85 -12.92
C GLY A 428 10.39 20.65 -11.62
N LEU A 429 11.56 21.15 -11.22
CA LEU A 429 11.70 22.04 -10.07
C LEU A 429 10.94 23.37 -10.27
N LYS A 430 10.92 23.94 -11.48
CA LYS A 430 10.15 25.16 -11.79
C LYS A 430 8.63 24.96 -11.66
N ILE A 431 8.13 23.81 -12.10
CA ILE A 431 6.73 23.43 -11.91
C ILE A 431 6.42 23.32 -10.42
N LEU A 432 7.26 22.63 -9.66
CA LEU A 432 7.09 22.47 -8.21
C LEU A 432 7.20 23.80 -7.45
N GLU A 433 8.09 24.70 -7.85
CA GLU A 433 8.18 26.05 -7.29
C GLU A 433 6.85 26.80 -7.45
N LYS A 434 6.28 26.80 -8.67
CA LYS A 434 5.09 27.59 -8.98
C LYS A 434 3.80 26.97 -8.42
N PHE A 435 3.65 25.65 -8.54
CA PHE A 435 2.38 24.98 -8.27
C PHE A 435 2.42 24.06 -7.05
N GLY A 436 3.60 23.72 -6.54
CA GLY A 436 3.77 22.56 -5.64
C GLY A 436 3.31 21.27 -6.31
N GLY A 437 3.36 20.16 -5.58
CA GLY A 437 2.89 18.84 -6.00
C GLY A 437 4.03 17.85 -6.08
N ASN A 438 3.91 16.87 -6.95
CA ASN A 438 4.85 15.78 -7.10
C ASN A 438 5.34 15.73 -8.55
N TYR A 439 6.64 15.80 -8.79
CA TYR A 439 7.23 15.62 -10.11
C TYR A 439 7.78 14.20 -10.23
N ALA A 440 7.45 13.49 -11.31
CA ALA A 440 8.05 12.22 -11.67
C ALA A 440 8.65 12.26 -13.08
N ASP A 441 9.83 11.64 -13.24
CA ASP A 441 10.40 11.37 -14.57
C ASP A 441 9.50 10.39 -15.33
N PHE A 442 9.34 10.58 -16.63
CA PHE A 442 8.46 9.75 -17.45
C PHE A 442 8.88 8.26 -17.49
N ARG A 443 10.13 7.94 -17.14
CA ARG A 443 10.67 6.57 -17.05
C ARG A 443 10.58 5.99 -15.63
N ALA A 444 10.12 6.78 -14.66
CA ALA A 444 10.01 6.34 -13.27
C ALA A 444 8.86 5.33 -13.11
N TYR A 445 9.09 4.29 -12.31
CA TYR A 445 8.10 3.26 -11.99
C TYR A 445 7.62 3.43 -10.56
N PRO A 446 6.30 3.46 -10.31
CA PRO A 446 5.78 3.64 -8.96
C PRO A 446 5.97 2.36 -8.16
N ARG A 447 6.73 2.48 -7.07
CA ARG A 447 6.89 1.42 -6.06
C ARG A 447 6.07 1.73 -4.80
N LYS A 448 6.01 3.02 -4.51
CA LYS A 448 5.32 3.82 -3.49
C LYS A 448 3.96 4.44 -3.88
N PRO A 449 2.85 4.37 -3.14
CA PRO A 449 1.89 5.47 -3.22
C PRO A 449 2.50 6.75 -2.61
N LEU A 450 2.13 7.92 -3.13
CA LEU A 450 2.73 9.21 -2.77
C LEU A 450 1.91 10.03 -1.77
N PHE A 451 0.64 9.69 -1.57
CA PHE A 451 -0.27 10.50 -0.75
C PHE A 451 0.21 10.58 0.71
N GLU A 452 0.83 9.53 1.26
CA GLU A 452 1.41 9.59 2.61
C GLU A 452 2.53 10.63 2.70
N LEU A 453 3.41 10.71 1.69
CA LEU A 453 4.45 11.75 1.65
C LEU A 453 3.83 13.14 1.50
N SER A 454 2.84 13.25 0.61
CA SER A 454 2.17 14.52 0.32
C SER A 454 1.40 15.08 1.53
N ASN A 455 0.91 14.18 2.38
CA ASN A 455 0.24 14.56 3.61
C ASN A 455 1.22 14.96 4.72
N LYS A 456 2.31 14.20 4.89
CA LYS A 456 3.20 14.30 6.06
C LYS A 456 4.32 15.34 5.92
N TYR A 457 4.73 15.67 4.70
CA TYR A 457 5.91 16.50 4.44
C TYR A 457 5.62 17.66 3.51
N ASN A 458 6.38 18.74 3.63
CA ASN A 458 6.39 19.89 2.71
C ASN A 458 7.41 19.74 1.59
N PHE A 459 8.37 18.84 1.77
CA PHE A 459 9.37 18.50 0.79
C PHE A 459 9.85 17.08 1.03
N TYR A 460 9.95 16.31 -0.03
CA TYR A 460 10.65 15.04 0.01
C TYR A 460 11.51 14.84 -1.25
N ALA A 461 12.68 14.24 -1.06
CA ALA A 461 13.54 13.82 -2.16
C ALA A 461 14.20 12.48 -1.82
N GLY A 462 14.56 11.70 -2.85
CA GLY A 462 15.32 10.46 -2.70
C GLY A 462 16.81 10.70 -2.75
N LEU A 463 17.59 10.12 -1.85
CA LEU A 463 19.04 10.05 -2.02
C LEU A 463 19.38 9.09 -3.18
N MET A 464 20.25 9.47 -4.10
CA MET A 464 20.70 8.56 -5.16
C MET A 464 21.59 7.44 -4.56
N PRO A 465 21.51 6.18 -5.03
CA PRO A 465 22.42 5.12 -4.60
C PRO A 465 23.88 5.50 -4.87
N LEU A 466 24.73 5.48 -3.85
CA LEU A 466 26.14 5.87 -3.98
C LEU A 466 27.02 4.65 -4.27
N THR A 467 27.16 4.27 -5.55
CA THR A 467 27.71 2.94 -5.92
C THR A 467 29.15 2.92 -6.44
N LYS A 468 29.78 4.08 -6.71
CA LYS A 468 31.14 4.16 -7.26
C LYS A 468 32.01 5.12 -6.46
N LEU A 469 33.31 4.84 -6.33
CA LEU A 469 34.28 5.73 -5.67
C LEU A 469 34.22 7.15 -6.26
N ASN A 470 34.34 8.16 -5.39
CA ASN A 470 34.29 9.59 -5.73
C ASN A 470 32.98 10.08 -6.38
N SER A 471 31.89 9.30 -6.31
CA SER A 471 30.56 9.78 -6.68
C SER A 471 30.13 10.96 -5.79
N GLN A 472 29.43 11.91 -6.39
CA GLN A 472 28.83 13.03 -5.66
C GLN A 472 27.58 12.58 -4.89
N VAL A 473 27.29 13.25 -3.79
CA VAL A 473 26.02 13.11 -3.07
C VAL A 473 24.96 13.86 -3.86
N LEU A 474 24.06 13.12 -4.51
CA LEU A 474 22.99 13.65 -5.37
C LEU A 474 21.63 13.11 -4.92
N PHE A 475 20.56 13.81 -5.29
CA PHE A 475 19.21 13.26 -5.20
C PHE A 475 18.81 12.55 -6.48
N SER A 476 17.91 11.57 -6.37
CA SER A 476 17.26 10.98 -7.54
C SER A 476 16.46 12.05 -8.26
N GLN A 477 16.65 12.12 -9.58
CA GLN A 477 15.88 13.02 -10.46
C GLN A 477 14.55 12.39 -10.89
N LYS A 478 14.25 11.16 -10.43
CA LYS A 478 13.05 10.42 -10.86
C LYS A 478 11.79 10.84 -10.15
N LEU A 479 11.88 11.31 -8.91
CA LEU A 479 10.72 11.69 -8.13
C LEU A 479 11.11 12.64 -6.99
N ILE A 480 10.44 13.79 -6.94
CA ILE A 480 10.58 14.80 -5.89
C ILE A 480 9.21 15.45 -5.66
N GLY A 481 8.89 15.75 -4.41
CA GLY A 481 7.64 16.44 -4.07
C GLY A 481 7.90 17.63 -3.18
N ALA A 482 7.13 18.69 -3.39
CA ALA A 482 7.26 19.92 -2.62
C ALA A 482 5.97 20.74 -2.58
N SER A 483 5.80 21.48 -1.50
CA SER A 483 4.80 22.53 -1.38
C SER A 483 5.13 23.69 -2.33
N PRO A 484 4.14 24.51 -2.74
CA PRO A 484 4.39 25.69 -3.57
C PRO A 484 5.38 26.65 -2.89
N ASN A 485 6.27 27.25 -3.68
CA ASN A 485 7.31 28.18 -3.22
C ASN A 485 8.25 27.60 -2.14
N HIS A 486 8.48 26.28 -2.15
CA HIS A 486 9.32 25.66 -1.13
C HIS A 486 10.76 26.21 -1.15
N PRO A 487 11.32 26.72 -0.03
CA PRO A 487 12.62 27.39 0.02
C PRO A 487 13.80 26.58 -0.51
N ILE A 488 13.81 25.25 -0.31
CA ILE A 488 14.85 24.38 -0.89
C ILE A 488 14.84 24.51 -2.42
N ILE A 489 13.66 24.47 -3.04
CA ILE A 489 13.51 24.57 -4.49
C ILE A 489 13.81 26.00 -4.94
N SER A 490 13.17 27.00 -4.34
CA SER A 490 13.33 28.40 -4.78
C SER A 490 14.77 28.90 -4.64
N LYS A 491 15.46 28.58 -3.55
CA LYS A 491 16.88 28.95 -3.40
C LYS A 491 17.78 28.19 -4.38
N THR A 492 17.42 26.95 -4.75
CA THR A 492 18.15 26.20 -5.77
C THR A 492 18.01 26.88 -7.13
N LEU A 493 16.77 27.16 -7.54
CA LEU A 493 16.46 27.79 -8.83
C LEU A 493 17.01 29.22 -8.93
N ALA A 494 17.01 29.99 -7.85
CA ALA A 494 17.61 31.33 -7.81
C ALA A 494 19.12 31.34 -8.08
N THR A 495 19.80 30.21 -7.91
CA THR A 495 21.23 30.06 -8.19
C THR A 495 21.54 29.38 -9.52
N THR A 496 20.52 29.18 -10.37
CA THR A 496 20.66 28.53 -11.68
C THR A 496 20.12 29.45 -12.77
N ASP A 497 21.02 29.94 -13.63
CA ASP A 497 20.68 30.72 -14.82
C ASP A 497 20.90 29.85 -16.07
N LEU A 498 19.90 29.78 -16.94
CA LEU A 498 19.96 29.01 -18.17
C LEU A 498 20.90 29.63 -19.22
N LYS A 499 21.33 30.88 -19.03
CA LYS A 499 22.38 31.52 -19.85
C LYS A 499 23.78 30.95 -19.56
N ASP A 500 23.98 30.38 -18.37
CA ASP A 500 25.22 29.71 -17.99
C ASP A 500 24.94 28.21 -17.77
N LEU A 501 25.17 27.42 -18.83
CA LEU A 501 24.87 25.99 -18.82
C LEU A 501 25.68 25.20 -17.78
N SER A 502 26.82 25.72 -17.30
CA SER A 502 27.55 25.08 -16.21
C SER A 502 26.75 25.11 -14.89
N LEU A 503 25.96 26.17 -14.67
CA LEU A 503 25.08 26.28 -13.52
C LEU A 503 23.92 25.29 -13.56
N LEU A 504 23.48 24.93 -14.77
CA LEU A 504 22.45 23.93 -15.00
C LEU A 504 22.96 22.52 -14.73
N GLU A 505 24.19 22.19 -15.16
CA GLU A 505 24.83 20.90 -14.87
C GLU A 505 24.93 20.66 -13.34
N GLU A 506 25.19 21.71 -12.58
CA GLU A 506 25.27 21.66 -11.11
C GLU A 506 23.92 21.66 -10.36
N ILE A 507 22.78 21.67 -11.06
CA ILE A 507 21.46 21.88 -10.43
C ILE A 507 21.18 20.92 -9.28
N ASN A 508 21.55 19.64 -9.42
CA ASN A 508 21.30 18.61 -8.41
C ASN A 508 22.22 18.80 -7.19
N ALA A 509 23.51 19.09 -7.42
CA ALA A 509 24.45 19.39 -6.34
C ALA A 509 24.03 20.66 -5.56
N LYS A 510 23.50 21.68 -6.25
CA LYS A 510 22.91 22.87 -5.62
C LYS A 510 21.68 22.49 -4.79
N LEU A 511 20.78 21.65 -5.30
CA LEU A 511 19.62 21.17 -4.57
C LEU A 511 20.00 20.44 -3.29
N VAL A 512 21.01 19.57 -3.32
CA VAL A 512 21.53 18.87 -2.13
C VAL A 512 22.08 19.85 -1.10
N ARG A 513 22.84 20.86 -1.52
CA ARG A 513 23.37 21.91 -0.63
C ARG A 513 22.25 22.74 0.01
N GLN A 514 21.23 23.12 -0.78
CA GLN A 514 20.06 23.82 -0.25
C GLN A 514 19.24 22.92 0.69
N ALA A 515 19.06 21.64 0.36
CA ALA A 515 18.40 20.71 1.27
C ALA A 515 19.16 20.56 2.57
N HIS A 516 20.48 20.38 2.54
CA HIS A 516 21.31 20.28 3.75
C HIS A 516 21.19 21.51 4.65
N THR A 517 21.17 22.71 4.05
CA THR A 517 21.08 23.99 4.79
C THR A 517 19.67 24.25 5.34
N ASN A 518 18.64 23.87 4.59
CA ASN A 518 17.26 24.29 4.86
C ASN A 518 16.36 23.14 5.39
N LEU A 519 16.92 21.95 5.65
CA LEU A 519 16.15 20.76 6.04
C LEU A 519 15.31 21.00 7.31
N TYR A 520 15.89 21.71 8.27
CA TYR A 520 15.31 21.98 9.59
C TYR A 520 14.69 23.39 9.72
N LEU A 521 14.64 24.20 8.64
CA LEU A 521 14.19 25.60 8.74
C LEU A 521 12.68 25.77 8.98
N TYR A 522 11.98 24.67 9.12
CA TYR A 522 10.55 24.65 9.33
C TYR A 522 10.24 24.05 10.71
N ASP A 523 9.31 24.68 11.42
CA ASP A 523 8.86 24.25 12.74
C ASP A 523 8.39 22.79 12.70
N GLU A 524 8.95 21.96 13.60
CA GLU A 524 8.70 20.52 13.74
C GLU A 524 7.20 20.19 13.82
N VAL A 525 6.37 21.14 14.23
CA VAL A 525 4.92 21.00 14.37
C VAL A 525 4.19 21.24 13.04
N SER A 526 4.63 22.17 12.20
CA SER A 526 3.85 22.65 11.05
C SER A 526 4.39 22.22 9.68
N ALA A 527 5.66 21.83 9.59
CA ALA A 527 6.34 21.75 8.31
C ALA A 527 7.59 20.83 8.36
N ARG A 528 7.53 19.66 7.72
CA ARG A 528 8.60 18.65 7.77
C ARG A 528 9.18 18.39 6.39
N ASN A 529 10.50 18.30 6.31
CA ASN A 529 11.21 17.92 5.09
C ASN A 529 11.89 16.58 5.33
N ILE A 530 11.93 15.71 4.31
CA ILE A 530 12.55 14.40 4.45
C ILE A 530 13.41 14.05 3.24
N ILE A 531 14.60 13.53 3.51
CA ILE A 531 15.41 12.86 2.50
C ILE A 531 15.27 11.37 2.75
N LEU A 532 14.64 10.67 1.81
CA LEU A 532 14.38 9.24 1.93
C LEU A 532 15.61 8.44 1.44
N PRO A 533 15.83 7.25 1.99
CA PRO A 533 16.81 6.29 1.49
C PRO A 533 16.65 6.00 0.00
N ALA A 534 17.76 5.64 -0.63
CA ALA A 534 17.83 5.42 -2.07
C ALA A 534 16.86 4.35 -2.60
N VAL A 535 16.58 3.35 -1.77
CA VAL A 535 15.75 2.21 -2.14
C VAL A 535 14.28 2.57 -2.43
N TYR A 536 13.77 3.70 -1.92
CA TYR A 536 12.39 4.12 -2.21
C TYR A 536 12.17 4.56 -3.66
N PHE A 537 13.22 5.06 -4.31
CA PHE A 537 13.12 5.68 -5.63
C PHE A 537 13.96 4.97 -6.69
N GLU A 538 15.09 4.38 -6.29
CA GLU A 538 16.04 3.72 -7.18
C GLU A 538 16.59 2.43 -6.56
N PRO A 539 15.75 1.37 -6.47
CA PRO A 539 16.09 0.18 -5.70
C PRO A 539 17.14 -0.73 -6.35
N LEU A 540 17.42 -0.52 -7.65
CA LEU A 540 18.33 -1.33 -8.42
C LEU A 540 19.49 -0.45 -8.90
N ALA A 541 20.66 -0.65 -8.31
CA ALA A 541 21.88 0.08 -8.64
C ALA A 541 23.02 -0.90 -8.89
N LYS A 542 23.84 -0.62 -9.91
CA LYS A 542 24.99 -1.47 -10.25
C LYS A 542 26.18 -1.12 -9.36
N LEU A 543 26.63 -2.08 -8.57
CA LEU A 543 27.90 -2.03 -7.85
C LEU A 543 29.06 -2.52 -8.71
N GLU A 544 30.27 -2.07 -8.37
CA GLU A 544 31.50 -2.63 -8.90
C GLU A 544 31.62 -4.13 -8.58
N LYS A 545 32.39 -4.85 -9.40
CA LYS A 545 32.61 -6.29 -9.24
C LYS A 545 33.26 -6.54 -7.88
N ASP A 546 32.70 -7.48 -7.11
CA ASP A 546 33.24 -7.81 -5.79
C ASP A 546 34.69 -8.29 -5.90
N SER A 547 35.55 -7.76 -5.03
CA SER A 547 36.89 -8.32 -4.80
C SER A 547 36.78 -9.68 -4.08
N PHE A 548 37.90 -10.40 -3.97
CA PHE A 548 37.95 -11.61 -3.13
C PHE A 548 37.51 -11.32 -1.68
N TRP A 549 38.01 -10.22 -1.11
CA TRP A 549 37.70 -9.82 0.26
C TRP A 549 36.24 -9.43 0.46
N ASP A 550 35.61 -8.79 -0.53
CA ASP A 550 34.18 -8.46 -0.46
C ASP A 550 33.32 -9.73 -0.46
N ARG A 551 33.65 -10.72 -1.31
CA ARG A 551 32.98 -12.02 -1.31
C ARG A 551 33.16 -12.76 0.01
N ALA A 552 34.38 -12.78 0.55
CA ALA A 552 34.67 -13.40 1.83
C ALA A 552 33.91 -12.73 2.98
N TYR A 553 33.92 -11.39 3.05
CA TYR A 553 33.18 -10.62 4.06
C TYR A 553 31.68 -10.91 3.99
N ARG A 554 31.08 -10.87 2.80
CA ARG A 554 29.67 -11.20 2.61
C ARG A 554 29.34 -12.63 3.01
N PHE A 555 30.19 -13.59 2.69
CA PHE A 555 30.00 -14.99 3.06
C PHE A 555 30.04 -15.18 4.58
N ILE A 556 31.05 -14.60 5.25
CA ILE A 556 31.23 -14.69 6.70
C ILE A 556 30.05 -14.06 7.45
N PHE A 557 29.64 -12.86 7.05
CA PHE A 557 28.59 -12.10 7.73
C PHE A 557 27.19 -12.33 7.14
N ARG A 558 27.06 -13.21 6.14
CA ARG A 558 25.81 -13.50 5.41
C ARG A 558 25.09 -12.25 4.90
N ILE A 559 25.86 -11.25 4.44
CA ILE A 559 25.31 -9.99 3.95
C ILE A 559 25.03 -10.10 2.44
N PRO A 560 23.78 -9.88 1.98
CA PRO A 560 23.47 -9.86 0.56
C PRO A 560 24.21 -8.71 -0.14
N ARG A 561 24.46 -8.83 -1.44
CA ARG A 561 25.05 -7.73 -2.21
C ARG A 561 24.08 -6.56 -2.27
N ALA A 562 24.52 -5.35 -1.92
CA ALA A 562 23.64 -4.18 -1.92
C ALA A 562 23.02 -3.95 -3.30
N PHE A 563 21.74 -3.55 -3.30
CA PHE A 563 20.92 -3.32 -4.50
C PHE A 563 20.86 -4.49 -5.51
N SER A 564 21.30 -5.70 -5.15
CA SER A 564 21.31 -6.88 -6.04
C SER A 564 19.96 -7.60 -6.13
N LYS A 565 19.08 -7.32 -5.17
CA LYS A 565 17.68 -7.71 -5.16
C LYS A 565 16.87 -6.47 -4.83
N LEU A 566 15.64 -6.43 -5.33
CA LEU A 566 14.62 -5.55 -4.75
C LEU A 566 14.50 -5.96 -3.28
N THR A 567 14.92 -5.08 -2.37
CA THR A 567 14.82 -5.37 -0.93
C THR A 567 13.36 -5.32 -0.51
N ASP A 568 13.00 -5.94 0.61
CA ASP A 568 11.63 -5.96 1.19
C ASP A 568 11.01 -4.57 1.45
N PHE A 569 11.79 -3.51 1.30
CA PHE A 569 11.44 -2.09 1.47
C PHE A 569 10.93 -1.45 0.18
N VAL A 570 11.14 -2.11 -0.95
CA VAL A 570 10.53 -1.78 -2.23
C VAL A 570 9.33 -2.68 -2.31
N VAL A 571 8.12 -2.13 -2.23
CA VAL A 571 6.98 -2.95 -2.65
C VAL A 571 7.16 -3.16 -4.14
N VAL A 572 7.36 -4.42 -4.53
CA VAL A 572 7.46 -4.84 -5.91
C VAL A 572 6.59 -6.06 -6.12
N GLU A 573 5.70 -5.85 -7.11
CA GLU A 573 5.01 -6.82 -7.98
C GLU A 573 4.37 -8.00 -7.29
#